data_AF-A0A1B0ZXD7-F1
#
_entry.id   AF-A0A1B0ZXD7-F1
#
_cell.length_a   1.000
_cell.length_b   1.000
_cell.length_c   1.000
_cell.angle_alpha   90.00
_cell.angle_beta   90.00
_cell.angle_gamma   90.00
#
_symmetry.space_group_name_H-M   'P 1'
#
loop_
_entity.id
_entity.type
_entity.pdbx_description
1 polymer ?
#
loop_
_entity_poly.entity_id
_entity_poly.type
_entity_poly.pdbx_seq_one_letter_code
_entity_poly.pdbx_strand_id
1 'polypeptide(L)' 'MAEPVNLNRFRKQKARAEKKARADANAVKFGRSKAEKQLDRSRRDKSDRQLDGHKSEE' A
#
# COMPACT_ATOMS: atom_id res chain seq x y z
N MET A 1 21.47 8.72 36.49
CA MET A 1 20.23 7.94 36.67
C MET A 1 19.75 7.52 35.29
N ALA A 2 19.58 6.22 35.03
CA ALA A 2 19.13 5.72 33.73
C ALA A 2 17.61 5.76 33.67
N GLU A 3 17.06 6.42 32.64
CA GLU A 3 15.61 6.44 32.41
C GLU A 3 15.10 5.03 32.04
N PRO A 4 13.93 4.61 32.55
CA PRO A 4 13.35 3.33 32.19
C PRO A 4 12.90 3.32 30.73
N VAL A 5 13.63 2.59 29.88
CA VAL A 5 13.28 2.41 28.47
C VAL A 5 12.14 1.42 28.30
N ASN A 6 11.05 1.86 27.66
CA ASN A 6 9.91 1.01 27.38
C ASN A 6 10.21 0.03 26.23
N LEU A 7 10.56 -1.20 26.58
CA LEU A 7 10.89 -2.28 25.63
C LEU A 7 9.75 -2.61 24.67
N ASN A 8 8.49 -2.41 25.06
CA ASN A 8 7.35 -2.64 24.17
C ASN A 8 7.29 -1.62 23.03
N ARG A 9 7.61 -0.34 23.31
CA ARG A 9 7.72 0.69 22.26
C ARG A 9 8.85 0.36 21.28
N PHE A 10 10.00 -0.06 21.81
CA PHE A 10 11.14 -0.46 20.99
C PHE A 10 10.83 -1.66 20.08
N ARG A 11 10.22 -2.72 20.63
CA ARG A 11 9.78 -3.89 19.83
C ARG A 11 8.78 -3.50 18.75
N LYS A 12 7.80 -2.63 19.07
CA LYS A 12 6.83 -2.13 18.08
C LYS A 12 7.50 -1.30 16.98
N GLN A 13 8.46 -0.46 17.32
CA GLN A 13 9.22 0.32 16.34
C GLN A 13 10.04 -0.58 15.42
N LYS A 14 10.76 -1.57 15.98
CA LYS A 14 11.52 -2.56 15.21
C LYS A 14 10.61 -3.33 14.24
N ALA A 15 9.47 -3.82 14.71
CA ALA A 15 8.50 -4.52 13.86
C ALA A 15 7.92 -3.64 12.74
N ARG A 16 7.72 -2.34 12.99
CA ARG A 16 7.28 -1.37 11.96
C ARG A 16 8.38 -1.14 10.92
N ALA A 17 9.64 -1.01 11.36
CA ALA A 17 10.78 -0.82 10.47
C ALA A 17 11.00 -2.05 9.56
N GLU A 18 10.94 -3.27 10.12
CA GLU A 18 11.03 -4.52 9.35
C GLU A 18 9.91 -4.64 8.31
N LYS A 19 8.67 -4.29 8.68
CA LYS A 19 7.54 -4.26 7.74
C LYS A 19 7.76 -3.27 6.60
N LYS A 20 8.31 -2.08 6.88
CA LYS A 20 8.63 -1.08 5.87
C LYS A 20 9.71 -1.59 4.91
N ALA A 21 10.82 -2.12 5.43
CA ALA A 21 11.90 -2.68 4.61
C ALA A 21 11.41 -3.82 3.70
N ARG A 22 10.55 -4.71 4.20
CA ARG A 22 9.92 -5.76 3.38
C ARG A 22 9.00 -5.18 2.29
N ALA A 23 8.25 -4.12 2.60
CA ALA A 23 7.40 -3.45 1.62
C ALA A 23 8.23 -2.80 0.50
N ASP A 24 9.34 -2.15 0.85
CA ASP A 24 10.26 -1.54 -0.10
C ASP A 24 10.94 -2.60 -0.99
N ALA A 25 11.41 -3.70 -0.39
CA ALA A 25 11.97 -4.83 -1.13
C ALA A 25 10.95 -5.47 -2.10
N ASN A 26 9.68 -5.57 -1.69
CA ASN A 26 8.61 -6.06 -2.56
C ASN A 26 8.26 -5.05 -3.66
N ALA A 27 8.33 -3.75 -3.40
CA ALA A 27 8.13 -2.72 -4.43
C ALA A 27 9.21 -2.83 -5.53
N VAL A 28 10.48 -3.03 -5.13
CA VAL A 28 11.59 -3.26 -6.07
C VAL A 28 11.41 -4.59 -6.81
N LYS A 29 11.12 -5.68 -6.11
CA LYS A 29 11.03 -7.04 -6.70
C LYS A 29 9.86 -7.22 -7.65
N PHE A 30 8.71 -6.65 -7.31
CA PHE A 30 7.47 -6.86 -8.08
C PHE A 30 7.08 -5.64 -8.95
N GLY A 31 7.87 -4.56 -8.91
CA GLY A 31 7.75 -3.39 -9.78
C GLY A 31 6.52 -2.52 -9.57
N ARG A 32 5.55 -2.93 -8.75
CA ARG A 32 4.37 -2.14 -8.36
C ARG A 32 4.02 -2.39 -6.91
N SER A 33 3.96 -1.30 -6.15
CA SER A 33 3.44 -1.27 -4.79
C SER A 33 1.94 -1.60 -4.75
N LYS A 34 1.44 -1.99 -3.57
CA LYS A 34 0.00 -2.22 -3.37
C LYS A 34 -0.83 -0.97 -3.68
N ALA A 35 -0.31 0.22 -3.36
CA ALA A 35 -0.97 1.50 -3.61
C ALA A 35 -1.13 1.76 -5.11
N GLU A 36 -0.08 1.53 -5.91
CA GLU A 36 -0.13 1.69 -7.37
C GLU A 36 -1.10 0.69 -8.00
N LYS A 37 -1.10 -0.57 -7.55
CA LYS A 37 -2.07 -1.57 -8.02
C LYS A 37 -3.52 -1.16 -7.71
N GLN A 38 -3.76 -0.57 -6.54
CA GLN A 38 -5.08 -0.12 -6.14
C GLN A 38 -5.54 1.10 -6.96
N LEU A 39 -4.64 2.05 -7.22
CA LEU A 39 -4.91 3.20 -8.09
C LEU A 39 -5.22 2.76 -9.52
N ASP A 40 -4.42 1.85 -10.07
CA ASP A 40 -4.65 1.33 -11.42
C ASP A 40 -5.99 0.60 -11.52
N ARG A 41 -6.34 -0.24 -10.53
CA ARG A 41 -7.66 -0.87 -10.46
C ARG A 41 -8.78 0.16 -10.41
N SER A 42 -8.68 1.15 -9.53
CA SER A 42 -9.71 2.19 -9.41
C SER A 42 -9.86 3.02 -10.69
N ARG A 43 -8.77 3.23 -11.45
CA ARG A 43 -8.81 3.93 -12.74
C ARG A 43 -9.49 3.08 -13.80
N ARG A 44 -9.20 1.78 -13.85
CA ARG A 44 -9.87 0.82 -14.74
C ARG A 44 -11.36 0.74 -14.43
N ASP A 45 -11.72 0.53 -13.16
CA ASP A 45 -13.13 0.47 -12.74
C ASP A 45 -13.90 1.75 -13.11
N LYS A 46 -13.26 2.93 -13.03
CA LYS A 46 -13.86 4.20 -13.46
C LYS A 46 -14.04 4.24 -14.98
N SER A 47 -13.02 3.83 -15.74
CA SER A 47 -13.07 3.76 -17.20
C SER A 47 -14.17 2.81 -17.66
N ASP A 48 -14.26 1.64 -17.04
CA ASP A 48 -15.26 0.62 -17.37
C ASP A 48 -16.68 1.17 -17.11
N ARG A 49 -16.92 1.79 -15.95
CA ARG A 49 -18.22 2.43 -15.67
C ARG A 49 -18.57 3.56 -16.65
N GLN A 50 -17.58 4.34 -17.09
CA GLN A 50 -17.82 5.38 -18.09
C GLN A 50 -18.24 4.76 -19.43
N LEU A 51 -17.53 3.73 -19.87
CA LEU A 51 -17.86 3.01 -21.11
C LEU A 51 -19.23 2.32 -21.03
N ASP A 52 -19.56 1.70 -19.89
CA ASP A 52 -20.86 1.06 -19.67
C ASP A 52 -22.00 2.08 -19.66
N GLY A 53 -21.78 3.27 -19.07
CA GLY A 53 -22.73 4.38 -19.13
C GLY A 53 -22.99 4.85 -20.56
N HIS A 54 -21.94 4.99 -21.37
CA HIS A 54 -22.08 5.37 -22.77
C HIS A 54 -22.73 4.28 -23.65
N LYS A 55 -22.52 2.99 -23.33
CA LYS A 55 -23.19 1.88 -24.02
C LYS A 55 -24.67 1.73 -23.69
N SER A 56 -25.12 2.27 -22.56
CA SER A 56 -26.52 2.16 -22.13
C SER A 56 -27.41 3.29 -22.68
N GLU A 57 -26.82 4.27 -23.36
CA GLU A 57 -27.52 5.40 -24.00
C GLU A 57 -27.66 5.25 -25.54
N GLU A 58 -27.24 4.12 -26.13
CA GLU A 58 -27.56 3.68 -27.50
C GLU A 58 -28.55 2.52 -27.50
#